data_AF-A0A4S4E5Z1-F1
#
_entry.id   AF-A0A4S4E5Z1-F1
#
_cell.length_a   1.000
_cell.length_b   1.000
_cell.length_c   1.000
_cell.angle_alpha   90.00
_cell.angle_beta   90.00
_cell.angle_gamma   90.00
#
_symmetry.space_group_name_H-M   'P 1'
#
loop_
_entity.id
_entity.type
_entity.pdbx_description
1 polymer ?
#
loop_
_entity_poly.entity_id
_entity_poly.type
_entity_poly.pdbx_seq_one_letter_code
_entity_poly.pdbx_strand_id
1 'polypeptide(L)'
;MPSSESYSTQGKKKSGAEGKQQDHYALLGLSHLRYLATEEQIRKSYRETALKHHPDKQAALLLAEETETAKQAKKDEIENHFKAIQEAYEMLIDPARRRIYDSTDEFDDEIPTDCAPRDFFKVFGPVFMRNGRWSVNQPIPSLGDESTALKEVDSFYNFWYSFKSWREFPNEDEFDLEQAESRDHKRWMERQNAKLTEKARKEDYARIRALVDNAYKRDPRIQKRREEEKAEKQRKKEAKYLAKKLQEEEAIRIAEEQRCQKEEEERRAAEAALHQKKTREKEKKLLRKERTRFRTLSGPVLSQHLLDVTKDDVESLCLSLEIEQLRNLCEKIEAKEGLEKAKLLKEALGCNHNLKEDQKQDKTPKENGSVAVNGSVILSGSEKKEKPWGREEIEMLRKGVQKYPKGTSRRWDVISEYIGTGRSVEDILKATKTVLLQKPDNAKAFDSFLEKRKPAQSIAAPLTTRKETEGVSTSNGLDGNDAKTANAKESSSQGSNPKKLDDVIGDDGASLSSDQDVWSAVQERALVQALKTFPKETSQRWERVAAAIPGKNVNQCKKKFALLKENFRNKKNVV
;
A
#
# COMPACT_ATOMS: atom_id res chain seq x y z
N MET A 1 15.05 -29.81 -23.05
CA MET A 1 13.74 -29.72 -23.71
C MET A 1 12.65 -29.92 -22.67
N PRO A 2 11.94 -28.88 -22.21
CA PRO A 2 10.76 -29.04 -21.37
C PRO A 2 9.54 -29.34 -22.24
N SER A 3 8.76 -30.37 -21.87
CA SER A 3 7.50 -30.70 -22.55
C SER A 3 6.48 -29.58 -22.33
N SER A 4 5.74 -29.23 -23.39
CA SER A 4 4.68 -28.22 -23.34
C SER A 4 3.34 -28.91 -23.41
N GLU A 5 2.67 -29.04 -22.26
CA GLU A 5 1.27 -29.47 -22.19
C GLU A 5 0.38 -28.33 -22.70
N SER A 6 0.23 -28.26 -24.02
CA SER A 6 -0.82 -27.46 -24.63
C SER A 6 -2.18 -28.00 -24.20
N TYR A 7 -2.99 -27.14 -23.57
CA TYR A 7 -4.42 -27.38 -23.39
C TYR A 7 -5.13 -27.27 -24.75
N SER A 8 -4.83 -28.20 -25.65
CA SER A 8 -5.72 -28.48 -26.78
C SER A 8 -7.04 -28.95 -26.20
N THR A 9 -8.10 -28.21 -26.50
CA THR A 9 -9.48 -28.64 -26.26
C THR A 9 -9.83 -29.79 -27.22
N GLN A 10 -9.22 -30.95 -26.99
CA GLN A 10 -9.73 -32.20 -27.51
C GLN A 10 -11.08 -32.47 -26.84
N GLY A 11 -12.13 -31.97 -27.47
CA GLY A 11 -13.47 -32.48 -27.26
C GLY A 11 -13.41 -33.99 -27.42
N LYS A 12 -13.96 -34.72 -26.45
CA LYS A 12 -14.04 -36.18 -26.52
C LYS A 12 -14.89 -36.55 -27.73
N LYS A 13 -14.26 -36.90 -28.86
CA LYS A 13 -14.92 -37.64 -29.94
C LYS A 13 -15.45 -38.94 -29.34
N LYS A 14 -16.74 -38.97 -29.03
CA LYS A 14 -17.48 -40.19 -28.75
C LYS A 14 -18.09 -40.64 -30.07
N SER A 15 -17.78 -41.85 -30.48
CA SER A 15 -18.19 -42.42 -31.76
C SER A 15 -19.72 -42.50 -31.89
N GLY A 16 -20.29 -41.73 -32.80
CA GLY A 16 -21.72 -41.76 -33.17
C GLY A 16 -22.06 -40.61 -34.10
N ALA A 17 -22.25 -40.91 -35.39
CA ALA A 17 -22.59 -39.97 -36.48
C ALA A 17 -21.66 -38.73 -36.61
N GLU A 18 -20.70 -38.79 -37.55
CA GLU A 18 -20.04 -37.57 -38.06
C GLU A 18 -21.01 -36.78 -38.95
N GLY A 19 -21.94 -36.06 -38.32
CA GLY A 19 -22.66 -34.97 -38.95
C GLY A 19 -21.68 -33.85 -39.29
N LYS A 20 -21.17 -33.84 -40.53
CA LYS A 20 -20.48 -32.65 -41.06
C LYS A 20 -21.50 -31.51 -41.07
N GLN A 21 -21.39 -30.59 -40.11
CA GLN A 21 -22.25 -29.41 -40.07
C GLN A 21 -22.16 -28.70 -41.43
N GLN A 22 -23.29 -28.60 -42.10
CA GLN A 22 -23.30 -28.20 -43.50
C GLN A 22 -22.94 -26.71 -43.60
N ASP A 23 -22.02 -26.35 -44.50
CA ASP A 23 -21.66 -24.95 -44.73
C ASP A 23 -22.85 -24.26 -45.43
N HIS A 24 -23.72 -23.63 -44.63
CA HIS A 24 -24.91 -22.94 -45.08
C HIS A 24 -24.55 -21.74 -45.98
N TYR A 25 -23.38 -21.12 -45.78
CA TYR A 25 -22.89 -20.08 -46.68
C TYR A 25 -22.48 -20.70 -48.02
N ALA A 26 -21.79 -21.84 -48.04
CA ALA A 26 -21.42 -22.51 -49.29
C ALA A 26 -22.65 -22.99 -50.08
N LEU A 27 -23.70 -23.50 -49.42
CA LEU A 27 -24.97 -23.86 -50.06
C LEU A 27 -25.64 -22.67 -50.76
N LEU A 28 -25.50 -21.46 -50.21
CA LEU A 28 -25.98 -20.23 -50.82
C LEU A 28 -24.95 -19.58 -51.78
N GLY A 29 -23.78 -20.16 -52.01
CA GLY A 29 -22.70 -19.57 -52.82
C GLY A 29 -21.95 -18.39 -52.17
N LEU A 30 -22.18 -18.17 -50.87
CA LEU A 30 -21.65 -17.07 -50.04
C LEU A 30 -20.42 -17.47 -49.21
N SER A 31 -19.80 -18.62 -49.49
CA SER A 31 -18.62 -19.13 -48.74
C SER A 31 -17.40 -18.20 -48.78
N HIS A 32 -17.35 -17.24 -49.71
CA HIS A 32 -16.33 -16.19 -49.77
C HIS A 32 -16.62 -14.97 -48.86
N LEU A 33 -17.86 -14.83 -48.36
CA LEU A 33 -18.28 -13.75 -47.44
C LEU A 33 -18.48 -14.27 -46.01
N ARG A 34 -19.07 -15.46 -45.85
CA ARG A 34 -19.47 -16.03 -44.54
C ARG A 34 -20.15 -15.00 -43.64
N TYR A 35 -19.70 -14.84 -42.40
CA TYR A 35 -20.24 -13.89 -41.42
C TYR A 35 -20.25 -12.41 -41.90
N LEU A 36 -19.51 -12.05 -42.95
CA LEU A 36 -19.55 -10.71 -43.56
C LEU A 36 -20.70 -10.51 -44.55
N ALA A 37 -21.42 -11.57 -44.95
CA ALA A 37 -22.53 -11.46 -45.91
C ALA A 37 -23.66 -10.59 -45.34
N THR A 38 -24.15 -9.61 -46.10
CA THR A 38 -25.31 -8.81 -45.68
C THR A 38 -26.61 -9.61 -45.82
N GLU A 39 -27.64 -9.20 -45.09
CA GLU A 39 -28.96 -9.83 -45.20
C GLU A 39 -29.53 -9.75 -46.63
N GLU A 40 -29.27 -8.65 -47.34
CA GLU A 40 -29.63 -8.48 -48.75
C GLU A 40 -28.88 -9.45 -49.67
N GLN A 41 -27.58 -9.67 -49.43
CA GLN A 41 -26.79 -10.67 -50.15
C GLN A 41 -27.34 -12.08 -49.91
N ILE A 42 -27.72 -12.42 -48.66
CA ILE A 42 -28.34 -13.70 -48.31
C ILE A 42 -29.68 -13.89 -49.04
N ARG A 43 -30.58 -12.90 -49.00
CA ARG A 43 -31.86 -12.92 -49.74
C ARG A 43 -31.68 -12.97 -51.27
N LYS A 44 -30.63 -12.36 -51.81
CA LYS A 44 -30.32 -12.41 -53.24
C LYS A 44 -29.82 -13.80 -53.62
N SER A 45 -28.77 -14.28 -52.94
CA SER A 45 -28.17 -15.58 -53.20
C SER A 45 -29.17 -16.72 -53.07
N TYR A 46 -30.01 -16.72 -52.03
CA TYR A 46 -31.07 -17.73 -51.89
C TYR A 46 -32.06 -17.74 -53.05
N ARG A 47 -32.47 -16.57 -53.58
CA ARG A 47 -33.35 -16.54 -54.76
C ARG A 47 -32.66 -17.11 -56.00
N GLU A 48 -31.38 -16.83 -56.19
CA GLU A 48 -30.60 -17.34 -57.33
C GLU A 48 -30.32 -18.84 -57.20
N THR A 49 -29.93 -19.34 -56.01
CA THR A 49 -29.69 -20.76 -55.78
C THR A 49 -30.98 -21.58 -55.76
N ALA A 50 -32.05 -21.10 -55.13
CA ALA A 50 -33.34 -21.79 -55.15
C ALA A 50 -33.91 -21.90 -56.58
N LEU A 51 -33.82 -20.86 -57.40
CA LEU A 51 -34.23 -20.93 -58.82
C LEU A 51 -33.37 -21.91 -59.64
N LYS A 52 -32.07 -22.00 -59.34
CA LYS A 52 -31.15 -22.92 -60.02
C LYS A 52 -31.37 -24.38 -59.60
N HIS A 53 -31.55 -24.63 -58.30
CA HIS A 53 -31.59 -25.97 -57.70
C HIS A 53 -33.02 -26.49 -57.43
N HIS A 54 -34.06 -25.79 -57.87
CA HIS A 54 -35.44 -26.25 -57.77
C HIS A 54 -35.64 -27.60 -58.48
N PRO A 55 -36.37 -28.57 -57.90
CA PRO A 55 -36.59 -29.89 -58.51
C PRO A 55 -37.06 -29.83 -59.98
N ASP A 56 -38.06 -29.01 -60.29
CA ASP A 56 -38.58 -28.81 -61.66
C ASP A 56 -37.51 -28.34 -62.67
N LYS A 57 -36.49 -27.61 -62.21
CA LYS A 57 -35.39 -27.11 -63.05
C LYS A 57 -34.27 -28.13 -63.23
N GLN A 58 -34.24 -29.16 -62.38
CA GLN A 58 -33.28 -30.26 -62.41
C GLN A 58 -33.81 -31.52 -63.13
N ALA A 59 -35.05 -31.49 -63.64
CA ALA A 59 -35.69 -32.61 -64.35
C ALA A 59 -34.85 -33.16 -65.53
N ALA A 60 -34.03 -32.34 -66.18
CA ALA A 60 -33.12 -32.78 -67.24
C ALA A 60 -32.02 -33.76 -66.74
N LEU A 61 -31.61 -33.66 -65.47
CA LEU A 61 -30.67 -34.62 -64.88
C LEU A 61 -31.34 -35.98 -64.60
N LEU A 62 -32.62 -35.97 -64.22
CA LEU A 62 -33.40 -37.21 -64.03
C LEU A 62 -33.63 -37.97 -65.34
N LEU A 63 -33.77 -37.25 -66.45
CA LEU A 63 -33.90 -37.85 -67.79
C LEU A 63 -32.59 -38.42 -68.34
N ALA A 64 -31.44 -38.10 -67.74
CA ALA A 64 -30.13 -38.60 -68.15
C ALA A 64 -29.77 -39.97 -67.53
N GLU A 65 -30.50 -40.42 -66.51
CA GLU A 65 -30.26 -41.71 -65.85
C GLU A 65 -31.02 -42.86 -66.54
N GLU A 66 -30.35 -43.99 -66.77
CA GLU A 66 -30.91 -45.11 -67.54
C GLU A 66 -31.81 -46.04 -66.71
N THR A 67 -31.52 -46.18 -65.41
CA THR A 67 -32.24 -47.12 -64.52
C THR A 67 -33.22 -46.40 -63.60
N GLU A 68 -34.40 -46.98 -63.38
CA GLU A 68 -35.41 -46.40 -62.46
C GLU A 68 -34.88 -46.23 -61.03
N THR A 69 -33.97 -47.11 -60.59
CA THR A 69 -33.28 -47.00 -59.30
C THR A 69 -32.33 -45.79 -59.25
N ALA A 70 -31.58 -45.51 -60.32
CA ALA A 70 -30.73 -44.32 -60.41
C ALA A 70 -31.56 -43.03 -60.52
N LYS A 71 -32.66 -43.04 -61.30
CA LYS A 71 -33.62 -41.90 -61.37
C LYS A 71 -34.19 -41.55 -60.00
N GLN A 72 -34.63 -42.55 -59.23
CA GLN A 72 -35.14 -42.33 -57.89
C GLN A 72 -34.05 -41.79 -56.95
N ALA A 73 -32.85 -42.39 -56.96
CA ALA A 73 -31.73 -41.88 -56.17
C ALA A 73 -31.34 -40.43 -56.52
N LYS A 74 -31.33 -40.06 -57.80
CA LYS A 74 -31.06 -38.68 -58.24
C LYS A 74 -32.17 -37.71 -57.85
N LYS A 75 -33.43 -38.15 -57.87
CA LYS A 75 -34.56 -37.37 -57.39
C LYS A 75 -34.41 -37.08 -55.89
N ASP A 76 -34.07 -38.09 -55.11
CA ASP A 76 -33.82 -37.96 -53.67
C ASP A 76 -32.61 -37.05 -53.39
N GLU A 77 -31.52 -37.14 -54.17
CA GLU A 77 -30.38 -36.21 -54.10
C GLU A 77 -30.80 -34.75 -54.35
N ILE A 78 -31.60 -34.50 -55.40
CA ILE A 78 -32.08 -33.14 -55.76
C ILE A 78 -33.00 -32.57 -54.68
N GLU A 79 -33.97 -33.36 -54.20
CA GLU A 79 -34.91 -32.93 -53.15
C GLU A 79 -34.18 -32.65 -51.82
N ASN A 80 -33.25 -33.52 -51.41
CA ASN A 80 -32.42 -33.29 -50.22
C ASN A 80 -31.51 -32.06 -50.36
N HIS A 81 -30.93 -31.82 -51.54
CA HIS A 81 -30.10 -30.64 -51.77
C HIS A 81 -30.91 -29.34 -51.74
N PHE A 82 -32.11 -29.33 -52.33
CA PHE A 82 -33.02 -28.19 -52.26
C PHE A 82 -33.48 -27.92 -50.82
N LYS A 83 -33.84 -28.96 -50.07
CA LYS A 83 -34.17 -28.87 -48.64
C LYS A 83 -33.03 -28.26 -47.82
N ALA A 84 -31.80 -28.71 -48.06
CA ALA A 84 -30.61 -28.12 -47.41
C ALA A 84 -30.41 -26.63 -47.75
N ILE A 85 -30.71 -26.19 -48.98
CA ILE A 85 -30.69 -24.77 -49.37
C ILE A 85 -31.75 -23.96 -48.62
N GLN A 86 -32.95 -24.53 -48.40
CA GLN A 86 -34.00 -23.90 -47.59
C GLN A 86 -33.58 -23.77 -46.12
N GLU A 87 -33.09 -24.86 -45.51
CA GLU A 87 -32.59 -24.88 -44.14
C GLU A 87 -31.43 -23.87 -43.94
N ALA A 88 -30.50 -23.80 -44.90
CA ALA A 88 -29.41 -22.82 -44.91
C ALA A 88 -29.91 -21.37 -44.92
N TYR A 89 -30.93 -21.08 -45.73
CA TYR A 89 -31.54 -19.75 -45.75
C TYR A 89 -32.27 -19.43 -44.44
N GLU A 90 -33.05 -20.36 -43.88
CA GLU A 90 -33.73 -20.20 -42.60
C GLU A 90 -32.78 -20.01 -41.41
N MET A 91 -31.58 -20.63 -41.45
CA MET A 91 -30.54 -20.43 -40.45
C MET A 91 -29.88 -19.05 -40.58
N LEU A 92 -29.59 -18.61 -41.81
CA LEU A 92 -28.81 -17.40 -42.09
C LEU A 92 -29.64 -16.11 -42.17
N ILE A 93 -30.95 -16.19 -42.43
CA ILE A 93 -31.82 -15.01 -42.50
C ILE A 93 -32.25 -14.50 -41.11
N ASP A 94 -32.44 -15.40 -40.15
CA ASP A 94 -32.78 -15.02 -38.78
C ASP A 94 -31.52 -14.54 -38.03
N PRO A 95 -31.48 -13.29 -37.51
CA PRO A 95 -30.27 -12.75 -36.89
C PRO A 95 -29.81 -13.47 -35.61
N ALA A 96 -30.69 -14.18 -34.90
CA ALA A 96 -30.35 -14.92 -33.69
C ALA A 96 -29.81 -16.32 -34.03
N ARG A 97 -30.47 -17.05 -34.95
CA ARG A 97 -29.98 -18.32 -35.49
C ARG A 97 -28.64 -18.14 -36.18
N ARG A 98 -28.51 -17.12 -37.03
CA ARG A 98 -27.25 -16.78 -37.69
C ARG A 98 -26.14 -16.50 -36.68
N ARG A 99 -26.41 -15.74 -35.62
CA ARG A 99 -25.42 -15.46 -34.56
C ARG A 99 -24.92 -16.74 -33.90
N ILE A 100 -25.84 -17.65 -33.58
CA ILE A 100 -25.54 -18.96 -32.99
C ILE A 100 -24.63 -19.76 -33.95
N TYR A 101 -25.02 -19.87 -35.23
CA TYR A 101 -24.27 -20.56 -36.26
C TYR A 101 -22.88 -19.96 -36.52
N ASP A 102 -22.79 -18.63 -36.68
CA ASP A 102 -21.52 -17.91 -36.86
C ASP A 102 -20.60 -18.04 -35.63
N SER A 103 -21.16 -18.32 -34.45
CA SER A 103 -20.40 -18.56 -33.21
C SER A 103 -19.81 -19.96 -33.12
N THR A 104 -20.41 -20.95 -33.80
CA THR A 104 -19.94 -22.33 -33.93
C THR A 104 -19.05 -22.56 -35.16
N ASP A 105 -19.03 -21.65 -36.14
CA ASP A 105 -18.10 -21.71 -37.29
C ASP A 105 -16.63 -21.73 -36.84
N GLU A 106 -15.79 -22.39 -37.64
CA GLU A 106 -14.38 -22.65 -37.32
C GLU A 106 -13.62 -21.36 -36.97
N PHE A 107 -12.94 -21.39 -35.81
CA PHE A 107 -12.25 -20.23 -35.28
C PHE A 107 -11.00 -20.65 -34.51
N ASP A 108 -9.89 -20.00 -34.84
CA ASP A 108 -8.65 -20.14 -34.07
C ASP A 108 -8.76 -19.32 -32.77
N ASP A 109 -8.94 -20.02 -31.66
CA ASP A 109 -9.03 -19.45 -30.32
C ASP A 109 -7.65 -19.20 -29.65
N GLU A 110 -6.53 -19.58 -30.27
CA GLU A 110 -5.19 -19.37 -29.70
C GLU A 110 -4.86 -17.89 -29.49
N ILE A 111 -4.13 -17.61 -28.41
CA ILE A 111 -3.73 -16.24 -28.04
C ILE A 111 -2.22 -16.17 -27.76
N PRO A 112 -1.48 -15.19 -28.31
CA PRO A 112 -0.07 -15.02 -28.01
C PRO A 112 0.20 -14.73 -26.52
N THR A 113 1.18 -15.44 -25.98
CA THR A 113 1.68 -15.28 -24.60
C THR A 113 2.97 -14.47 -24.54
N ASP A 114 3.78 -14.54 -25.60
CA ASP A 114 5.10 -13.91 -25.73
C ASP A 114 5.35 -13.46 -27.17
N CYS A 115 6.22 -12.47 -27.37
CA CYS A 115 6.76 -12.07 -28.65
C CYS A 115 8.08 -11.30 -28.44
N ALA A 116 8.96 -11.29 -29.46
CA ALA A 116 10.02 -10.30 -29.53
C ALA A 116 9.43 -8.89 -29.76
N PRO A 117 10.04 -7.80 -29.25
CA PRO A 117 9.51 -6.44 -29.40
C PRO A 117 9.28 -6.02 -30.86
N ARG A 118 10.15 -6.48 -31.78
CA ARG A 118 10.08 -6.19 -33.22
C ARG A 118 8.91 -6.88 -33.94
N ASP A 119 8.41 -7.97 -33.40
CA ASP A 119 7.33 -8.77 -33.99
C ASP A 119 5.99 -8.56 -33.29
N PHE A 120 5.93 -7.70 -32.27
CA PHE A 120 4.72 -7.37 -31.50
C PHE A 120 3.50 -7.11 -32.39
N PHE A 121 3.63 -6.20 -33.37
CA PHE A 121 2.54 -5.85 -34.28
C PHE A 121 2.13 -6.99 -35.21
N LYS A 122 3.10 -7.82 -35.65
CA LYS A 122 2.85 -8.98 -36.52
C LYS A 122 2.16 -10.13 -35.77
N VAL A 123 2.47 -10.30 -34.48
CA VAL A 123 1.96 -11.37 -33.63
C VAL A 123 0.59 -11.01 -33.05
N PHE A 124 0.46 -9.83 -32.43
CA PHE A 124 -0.78 -9.42 -31.77
C PHE A 124 -1.81 -8.78 -32.71
N GLY A 125 -1.38 -8.07 -33.76
CA GLY A 125 -2.26 -7.35 -34.68
C GLY A 125 -3.32 -8.25 -35.34
N PRO A 126 -2.92 -9.35 -36.04
CA PRO A 126 -3.87 -10.27 -36.65
C PRO A 126 -4.82 -10.93 -35.63
N VAL A 127 -4.34 -11.22 -34.42
CA VAL A 127 -5.14 -11.86 -33.37
C VAL A 127 -6.20 -10.90 -32.81
N PHE A 128 -5.88 -9.61 -32.65
CA PHE A 128 -6.87 -8.60 -32.32
C PHE A 128 -7.90 -8.40 -33.44
N MET A 129 -7.47 -8.35 -34.71
CA MET A 129 -8.41 -8.25 -35.83
C MET A 129 -9.35 -9.47 -35.90
N ARG A 130 -8.81 -10.68 -35.73
CA ARG A 130 -9.56 -11.95 -35.72
C ARG A 130 -10.61 -11.99 -34.60
N ASN A 131 -10.21 -11.68 -33.36
CA ASN A 131 -11.14 -11.64 -32.23
C ASN A 131 -12.10 -10.44 -32.30
N GLY A 132 -11.74 -9.39 -33.05
CA GLY A 132 -12.58 -8.22 -33.29
C GLY A 132 -13.89 -8.56 -33.98
N ARG A 133 -13.96 -9.67 -34.76
CA ARG A 133 -15.19 -10.14 -35.41
C ARG A 133 -16.37 -10.29 -34.43
N TRP A 134 -16.06 -10.64 -33.18
CA TRP A 134 -17.03 -10.85 -32.11
C TRP A 134 -17.47 -9.57 -31.39
N SER A 135 -16.95 -8.39 -31.75
CA SER A 135 -17.25 -7.15 -31.02
C SER A 135 -18.67 -6.65 -31.28
N VAL A 136 -19.45 -6.44 -30.21
CA VAL A 136 -20.71 -5.69 -30.23
C VAL A 136 -20.48 -4.21 -30.60
N ASN A 137 -19.31 -3.68 -30.22
CA ASN A 137 -18.97 -2.27 -30.42
C ASN A 137 -18.12 -2.10 -31.68
N GLN A 138 -18.58 -1.22 -32.58
CA GLN A 138 -17.95 -0.89 -33.86
C GLN A 138 -17.72 0.63 -33.96
N PRO A 139 -16.68 1.10 -34.67
CA PRO A 139 -15.64 0.31 -35.35
C PRO A 139 -14.62 -0.29 -34.35
N ILE A 140 -14.01 -1.42 -34.72
CA ILE A 140 -12.89 -2.02 -33.98
C ILE A 140 -11.62 -1.16 -34.20
N PRO A 141 -10.95 -0.67 -33.15
CA PRO A 141 -9.71 0.08 -33.30
C PRO A 141 -8.56 -0.86 -33.68
N SER A 142 -7.74 -0.43 -34.65
CA SER A 142 -6.51 -1.15 -35.01
C SER A 142 -5.44 -0.99 -33.92
N LEU A 143 -4.52 -1.96 -33.82
CA LEU A 143 -3.37 -1.90 -32.89
C LEU A 143 -2.39 -0.76 -33.23
N GLY A 144 -2.43 -0.26 -34.47
CA GLY A 144 -1.50 0.71 -35.02
C GLY A 144 -0.10 0.13 -35.26
N ASP A 145 0.88 1.01 -35.22
CA ASP A 145 2.31 0.78 -35.46
C ASP A 145 3.16 1.40 -34.33
N GLU A 146 4.49 1.44 -34.49
CA GLU A 146 5.40 2.05 -33.51
C GLU A 146 5.27 3.58 -33.42
N SER A 147 4.77 4.25 -34.48
CA SER A 147 4.63 5.71 -34.55
C SER A 147 3.32 6.24 -33.95
N THR A 148 2.32 5.37 -33.79
CA THR A 148 0.97 5.65 -33.30
C THR A 148 0.97 6.43 -31.98
N ALA A 149 0.16 7.49 -31.91
CA ALA A 149 0.18 8.40 -30.77
C ALA A 149 -0.29 7.71 -29.49
N LEU A 150 0.38 7.98 -28.36
CA LEU A 150 0.08 7.34 -27.07
C LEU A 150 -1.39 7.43 -26.62
N LYS A 151 -2.12 8.48 -27.05
CA LYS A 151 -3.56 8.65 -26.80
C LYS A 151 -4.41 7.63 -27.58
N GLU A 152 -4.02 7.29 -28.79
CA GLU A 152 -4.71 6.30 -29.63
C GLU A 152 -4.43 4.88 -29.12
N VAL A 153 -3.19 4.63 -28.67
CA VAL A 153 -2.82 3.39 -27.96
C VAL A 153 -3.66 3.22 -26.68
N ASP A 154 -3.85 4.29 -25.90
CA ASP A 154 -4.70 4.24 -24.71
C ASP A 154 -6.18 4.00 -25.08
N SER A 155 -6.70 4.64 -26.13
CA SER A 155 -8.06 4.39 -26.66
C SER A 155 -8.25 2.94 -27.12
N PHE A 156 -7.26 2.37 -27.82
CA PHE A 156 -7.25 0.96 -28.23
C PHE A 156 -7.35 0.04 -27.01
N TYR A 157 -6.48 0.21 -26.01
CA TYR A 157 -6.53 -0.62 -24.81
C TYR A 157 -7.80 -0.42 -23.98
N ASN A 158 -8.36 0.80 -23.93
CA ASN A 158 -9.63 1.07 -23.25
C ASN A 158 -10.82 0.35 -23.93
N PHE A 159 -10.86 0.32 -25.26
CA PHE A 159 -11.84 -0.48 -26.01
C PHE A 159 -11.70 -1.97 -25.66
N TRP A 160 -10.49 -2.51 -25.74
CA TRP A 160 -10.24 -3.94 -25.51
C TRP A 160 -10.39 -4.38 -24.05
N TYR A 161 -10.12 -3.51 -23.08
CA TYR A 161 -10.45 -3.75 -21.67
C TYR A 161 -11.95 -3.62 -21.36
N SER A 162 -12.71 -2.97 -22.24
CA SER A 162 -14.17 -2.83 -22.16
C SER A 162 -14.89 -3.73 -23.18
N PHE A 163 -14.20 -4.73 -23.74
CA PHE A 163 -14.67 -5.53 -24.87
C PHE A 163 -15.96 -6.28 -24.53
N LYS A 164 -16.94 -6.19 -25.43
CA LYS A 164 -18.22 -6.91 -25.34
C LYS A 164 -18.34 -7.85 -26.53
N SER A 165 -18.28 -9.14 -26.25
CA SER A 165 -18.47 -10.19 -27.24
C SER A 165 -19.97 -10.39 -27.52
N TRP A 166 -20.34 -10.56 -28.79
CA TRP A 166 -21.63 -11.15 -29.18
C TRP A 166 -21.54 -12.66 -29.39
N ARG A 167 -20.34 -13.26 -29.38
CA ARG A 167 -20.14 -14.69 -29.58
C ARG A 167 -20.93 -15.47 -28.52
N GLU A 168 -21.83 -16.32 -29.00
CA GLU A 168 -22.56 -17.23 -28.13
C GLU A 168 -21.79 -18.54 -27.99
N PHE A 169 -22.09 -19.28 -26.93
CA PHE A 169 -21.51 -20.61 -26.72
C PHE A 169 -22.65 -21.61 -26.53
N PRO A 170 -23.33 -22.02 -27.62
CA PRO A 170 -24.22 -23.16 -27.59
C PRO A 170 -23.37 -24.35 -27.19
N ASN A 171 -23.64 -24.91 -26.02
CA ASN A 171 -23.08 -26.22 -25.69
C ASN A 171 -24.04 -27.22 -26.31
N GLU A 172 -23.56 -27.99 -27.28
CA GLU A 172 -24.33 -29.09 -27.88
C GLU A 172 -24.64 -30.13 -26.79
N ASP A 173 -25.87 -30.05 -26.30
CA ASP A 173 -26.66 -31.11 -25.66
C ASP A 173 -25.96 -32.01 -24.63
N GLU A 174 -25.37 -31.41 -23.58
CA GLU A 174 -25.18 -32.15 -22.32
C GLU A 174 -26.55 -32.48 -21.66
N PHE A 175 -27.57 -31.67 -21.94
CA PHE A 175 -28.98 -31.96 -21.58
C PHE A 175 -29.95 -31.54 -22.69
N ASP A 176 -30.35 -32.52 -23.52
CA ASP A 176 -31.41 -32.39 -24.52
C ASP A 176 -32.78 -32.13 -23.86
N LEU A 177 -33.46 -31.06 -24.28
CA LEU A 177 -34.75 -30.63 -23.71
C LEU A 177 -35.96 -31.44 -24.22
N GLU A 178 -35.79 -32.29 -25.23
CA GLU A 178 -36.81 -33.23 -25.72
C GLU A 178 -36.83 -34.52 -24.90
N GLN A 179 -35.71 -34.90 -24.28
CA GLN A 179 -35.59 -36.04 -23.36
C GLN A 179 -36.14 -35.75 -21.95
N ALA A 180 -36.74 -34.57 -21.72
CA ALA A 180 -37.23 -34.15 -20.42
C ALA A 180 -38.54 -34.86 -20.02
N GLU A 181 -38.44 -35.92 -19.22
CA GLU A 181 -39.55 -36.71 -18.66
C GLU A 181 -40.65 -35.89 -17.92
N SER A 182 -40.33 -34.67 -17.48
CA SER A 182 -41.30 -33.78 -16.85
C SER A 182 -40.95 -32.30 -17.05
N ARG A 183 -41.93 -31.41 -16.84
CA ARG A 183 -41.73 -29.95 -16.89
C ARG A 183 -40.63 -29.47 -15.95
N ASP A 184 -40.52 -30.08 -14.77
CA ASP A 184 -39.53 -29.67 -13.77
C ASP A 184 -38.15 -30.27 -14.09
N HIS A 185 -38.09 -31.45 -14.74
CA HIS A 185 -36.88 -31.99 -15.36
C HIS A 185 -36.38 -31.05 -16.47
N LYS A 186 -37.27 -30.60 -17.39
CA LYS A 186 -36.94 -29.63 -18.45
C LYS A 186 -36.37 -28.33 -17.89
N ARG A 187 -37.02 -27.74 -16.88
CA ARG A 187 -36.52 -26.54 -16.19
C ARG A 187 -35.19 -26.75 -15.48
N TRP A 188 -34.89 -27.97 -15.03
CA TRP A 188 -33.59 -28.29 -14.46
C TRP A 188 -32.52 -28.38 -15.55
N MET A 189 -32.81 -29.03 -16.68
CA MET A 189 -31.93 -29.12 -17.86
C MET A 189 -31.60 -27.73 -18.42
N GLU A 190 -32.62 -26.89 -18.66
CA GLU A 190 -32.47 -25.47 -19.08
C GLU A 190 -31.50 -24.71 -18.17
N ARG A 191 -31.58 -24.92 -16.86
CA ARG A 191 -30.68 -24.30 -15.86
C ARG A 191 -29.26 -24.84 -15.90
N GLN A 192 -29.04 -26.10 -16.30
CA GLN A 192 -27.67 -26.62 -16.47
C GLN A 192 -27.06 -26.07 -17.76
N ASN A 193 -27.78 -26.12 -18.88
CA ASN A 193 -27.33 -25.56 -20.16
C ASN A 193 -26.98 -24.06 -20.02
N ALA A 194 -27.82 -23.29 -19.31
CA ALA A 194 -27.54 -21.89 -19.00
C ALA A 194 -26.24 -21.68 -18.19
N LYS A 195 -25.92 -22.55 -17.21
CA LYS A 195 -24.66 -22.49 -16.46
C LYS A 195 -23.46 -22.84 -17.32
N LEU A 196 -23.58 -23.84 -18.20
CA LEU A 196 -22.51 -24.25 -19.12
C LEU A 196 -22.17 -23.11 -20.09
N THR A 197 -23.19 -22.48 -20.68
CA THR A 197 -23.00 -21.31 -21.57
C THR A 197 -22.54 -20.06 -20.82
N GLU A 198 -22.94 -19.85 -19.56
CA GLU A 198 -22.34 -18.79 -18.72
C GLU A 198 -20.87 -19.08 -18.37
N LYS A 199 -20.51 -20.35 -18.13
CA LYS A 199 -19.12 -20.77 -17.88
C LYS A 199 -18.25 -20.56 -19.11
N ALA A 200 -18.69 -21.02 -20.28
CA ALA A 200 -17.96 -20.83 -21.54
C ALA A 200 -17.74 -19.34 -21.86
N ARG A 201 -18.77 -18.49 -21.70
CA ARG A 201 -18.63 -17.03 -21.83
C ARG A 201 -17.64 -16.42 -20.85
N LYS A 202 -17.55 -16.91 -19.61
CA LYS A 202 -16.54 -16.46 -18.63
C LYS A 202 -15.13 -16.90 -19.02
N GLU A 203 -14.99 -18.09 -19.59
CA GLU A 203 -13.70 -18.62 -20.06
C GLU A 203 -13.20 -17.85 -21.29
N ASP A 204 -14.06 -17.55 -22.27
CA ASP A 204 -13.72 -16.68 -23.40
C ASP A 204 -13.42 -15.23 -22.97
N TYR A 205 -14.22 -14.66 -22.06
CA TYR A 205 -13.91 -13.34 -21.50
C TYR A 205 -12.55 -13.34 -20.81
N ALA A 206 -12.19 -14.40 -20.07
CA ALA A 206 -10.87 -14.54 -19.45
C ALA A 206 -9.75 -14.70 -20.50
N ARG A 207 -10.00 -15.43 -21.59
CA ARG A 207 -9.09 -15.60 -22.74
C ARG A 207 -8.81 -14.26 -23.42
N ILE A 208 -9.84 -13.50 -23.79
CA ILE A 208 -9.70 -12.14 -24.32
C ILE A 208 -8.97 -11.23 -23.30
N ARG A 209 -9.36 -11.28 -22.03
CA ARG A 209 -8.73 -10.45 -20.98
C ARG A 209 -7.22 -10.75 -20.83
N ALA A 210 -6.82 -12.02 -21.00
CA ALA A 210 -5.42 -12.45 -21.02
C ALA A 210 -4.67 -12.00 -22.29
N LEU A 211 -5.30 -12.08 -23.48
CA LEU A 211 -4.74 -11.53 -24.72
C LEU A 211 -4.38 -10.04 -24.55
N VAL A 212 -5.30 -9.23 -24.04
CA VAL A 212 -5.08 -7.79 -23.84
C VAL A 212 -3.98 -7.53 -22.80
N ASP A 213 -3.94 -8.28 -21.70
CA ASP A 213 -2.89 -8.14 -20.69
C ASP A 213 -1.51 -8.60 -21.16
N ASN A 214 -1.43 -9.63 -22.01
CA ASN A 214 -0.18 -10.07 -22.61
C ASN A 214 0.32 -9.01 -23.59
N ALA A 215 -0.56 -8.48 -24.45
CA ALA A 215 -0.23 -7.39 -25.35
C ALA A 215 0.25 -6.14 -24.59
N TYR A 216 -0.49 -5.67 -23.58
CA TYR A 216 -0.15 -4.47 -22.81
C TYR A 216 1.17 -4.59 -22.01
N LYS A 217 1.60 -5.82 -21.70
CA LYS A 217 2.93 -6.08 -21.09
C LYS A 217 4.06 -6.05 -22.12
N ARG A 218 3.78 -6.35 -23.40
CA ARG A 218 4.76 -6.51 -24.48
C ARG A 218 4.82 -5.35 -25.48
N ASP A 219 3.82 -4.47 -25.51
CA ASP A 219 3.79 -3.30 -26.38
C ASP A 219 5.01 -2.38 -26.13
N PRO A 220 5.90 -2.19 -27.13
CA PRO A 220 7.09 -1.37 -26.99
C PRO A 220 6.78 0.09 -26.58
N ARG A 221 5.65 0.63 -27.02
CA ARG A 221 5.21 2.01 -26.73
C ARG A 221 4.83 2.17 -25.26
N ILE A 222 4.17 1.15 -24.70
CA ILE A 222 3.81 1.10 -23.27
C ILE A 222 5.03 0.80 -22.39
N GLN A 223 5.95 -0.05 -22.86
CA GLN A 223 7.22 -0.32 -22.16
C GLN A 223 8.06 0.97 -22.07
N LYS A 224 8.28 1.66 -23.18
CA LYS A 224 8.98 2.94 -23.24
C LYS A 224 8.35 3.99 -22.31
N ARG A 225 7.04 4.20 -22.37
CA ARG A 225 6.30 5.10 -21.46
C ARG A 225 6.55 4.77 -19.97
N ARG A 226 6.58 3.48 -19.63
CA ARG A 226 6.80 2.98 -18.25
C ARG A 226 8.26 3.14 -17.80
N GLU A 227 9.22 3.06 -18.72
CA GLU A 227 10.64 3.28 -18.45
C GLU A 227 10.95 4.77 -18.26
N GLU A 228 10.40 5.63 -19.12
CA GLU A 228 10.46 7.09 -18.99
C GLU A 228 9.87 7.55 -17.64
N GLU A 229 8.69 7.06 -17.27
CA GLU A 229 8.05 7.40 -15.98
C GLU A 229 8.88 6.91 -14.77
N LYS A 230 9.55 5.76 -14.87
CA LYS A 230 10.48 5.27 -13.83
C LYS A 230 11.73 6.14 -13.74
N ALA A 231 12.32 6.49 -14.88
CA ALA A 231 13.50 7.33 -14.96
C ALA A 231 13.21 8.74 -14.42
N GLU A 232 12.05 9.34 -14.74
CA GLU A 232 11.63 10.62 -14.16
C GLU A 232 11.47 10.52 -12.64
N LYS A 233 10.81 9.46 -12.14
CA LYS A 233 10.67 9.20 -10.70
C LYS A 233 12.02 8.98 -10.00
N GLN A 234 13.01 8.39 -10.67
CA GLN A 234 14.38 8.26 -10.16
C GLN A 234 15.09 9.60 -10.12
N ARG A 235 15.16 10.33 -11.26
CA ARG A 235 15.73 11.68 -11.34
C ARG A 235 15.11 12.64 -10.32
N LYS A 236 13.81 12.55 -10.06
CA LYS A 236 13.10 13.36 -9.04
C LYS A 236 13.45 12.97 -7.60
N LYS A 237 13.81 11.71 -7.34
CA LYS A 237 14.35 11.27 -6.04
C LYS A 237 15.79 11.72 -5.85
N GLU A 238 16.62 11.54 -6.88
CA GLU A 238 18.03 11.95 -6.91
C GLU A 238 18.17 13.47 -6.74
N ALA A 239 17.39 14.26 -7.48
CA ALA A 239 17.36 15.72 -7.33
C ALA A 239 16.92 16.17 -5.93
N LYS A 240 15.94 15.49 -5.31
CA LYS A 240 15.54 15.76 -3.91
C LYS A 240 16.62 15.38 -2.91
N TYR A 241 17.31 14.27 -3.12
CA TYR A 241 18.42 13.84 -2.27
C TYR A 241 19.60 14.82 -2.37
N LEU A 242 19.97 15.22 -3.59
CA LEU A 242 21.04 16.18 -3.84
C LEU A 242 20.70 17.57 -3.28
N ALA A 243 19.47 18.06 -3.49
CA ALA A 243 19.01 19.32 -2.91
C ALA A 243 19.03 19.30 -1.37
N LYS A 244 18.59 18.20 -0.74
CA LYS A 244 18.70 18.04 0.72
C LYS A 244 20.16 18.06 1.16
N LYS A 245 21.05 17.34 0.47
CA LYS A 245 22.48 17.30 0.81
C LYS A 245 23.11 18.69 0.73
N LEU A 246 22.83 19.45 -0.32
CA LEU A 246 23.31 20.84 -0.47
C LEU A 246 22.77 21.75 0.64
N GLN A 247 21.50 21.63 1.02
CA GLN A 247 20.92 22.38 2.15
C GLN A 247 21.55 21.99 3.50
N GLU A 248 21.89 20.73 3.70
CA GLU A 248 22.55 20.23 4.92
C GLU A 248 24.00 20.73 4.99
N GLU A 249 24.74 20.69 3.88
CA GLU A 249 26.10 21.22 3.74
C GLU A 249 26.16 22.75 3.93
N GLU A 250 25.21 23.50 3.34
CA GLU A 250 25.08 24.94 3.54
C GLU A 250 24.67 25.30 4.98
N ALA A 251 23.78 24.53 5.60
CA ALA A 251 23.42 24.74 7.01
C ALA A 251 24.59 24.46 7.96
N ILE A 252 25.43 23.46 7.68
CA ILE A 252 26.67 23.20 8.40
C ILE A 252 27.63 24.39 8.26
N ARG A 253 27.86 24.88 7.03
CA ARG A 253 28.73 26.04 6.77
C ARG A 253 28.26 27.30 7.52
N ILE A 254 26.96 27.60 7.48
CA ILE A 254 26.37 28.75 8.19
C ILE A 254 26.49 28.57 9.71
N ALA A 255 26.27 27.37 10.24
CA ALA A 255 26.40 27.09 11.67
C ALA A 255 27.85 27.19 12.16
N GLU A 256 28.82 26.77 11.35
CA GLU A 256 30.25 26.90 11.65
C GLU A 256 30.68 28.37 11.64
N GLU A 257 30.31 29.13 10.60
CA GLU A 257 30.58 30.57 10.52
C GLU A 257 30.01 31.34 11.72
N GLN A 258 28.75 31.07 12.10
CA GLN A 258 28.12 31.66 13.29
C GLN A 258 28.81 31.28 14.60
N ARG A 259 29.43 30.10 14.70
CA ARG A 259 30.21 29.71 15.89
C ARG A 259 31.53 30.47 15.96
N CYS A 260 32.27 30.57 14.85
CA CYS A 260 33.51 31.34 14.78
C CYS A 260 33.29 32.83 15.09
N GLN A 261 32.22 33.44 14.55
CA GLN A 261 31.87 34.83 14.85
C GLN A 261 31.57 35.05 16.34
N LYS A 262 30.80 34.15 16.98
CA LYS A 262 30.50 34.22 18.42
C LYS A 262 31.73 34.02 19.30
N GLU A 263 32.59 33.07 18.96
CA GLU A 263 33.85 32.82 19.68
C GLU A 263 34.79 34.03 19.59
N GLU A 264 34.86 34.70 18.44
CA GLU A 264 35.65 35.92 18.29
C GLU A 264 35.04 37.12 19.03
N GLU A 265 33.71 37.27 19.01
CA GLU A 265 33.01 38.31 19.78
C GLU A 265 33.20 38.11 21.29
N GLU A 266 33.07 36.87 21.79
CA GLU A 266 33.33 36.52 23.19
C GLU A 266 34.79 36.78 23.57
N ARG A 267 35.76 36.43 22.72
CA ARG A 267 37.18 36.76 22.93
C ARG A 267 37.40 38.26 23.04
N ARG A 268 36.87 39.05 22.10
CA ARG A 268 36.94 40.53 22.11
C ARG A 268 36.26 41.12 23.35
N ALA A 269 35.11 40.59 23.77
CA ALA A 269 34.42 41.01 24.98
C ALA A 269 35.21 40.69 26.26
N ALA A 270 35.84 39.52 26.33
CA ALA A 270 36.70 39.12 27.45
C ALA A 270 37.96 40.01 27.56
N GLU A 271 38.62 40.30 26.43
CA GLU A 271 39.75 41.23 26.36
C GLU A 271 39.35 42.64 26.82
N ALA A 272 38.22 43.17 26.32
CA ALA A 272 37.69 44.48 26.70
C ALA A 272 37.31 44.54 28.20
N ALA A 273 36.67 43.49 28.74
CA ALA A 273 36.33 43.40 30.15
C ALA A 273 37.58 43.33 31.06
N LEU A 274 38.63 42.63 30.62
CA LEU A 274 39.91 42.56 31.31
C LEU A 274 40.65 43.91 31.26
N HIS A 275 40.57 44.63 30.14
CA HIS A 275 41.08 46.00 30.04
C HIS A 275 40.32 46.96 30.98
N GLN A 276 38.98 46.91 31.00
CA GLN A 276 38.15 47.74 31.89
C GLN A 276 38.37 47.43 33.37
N LYS A 277 38.63 46.17 33.74
CA LYS A 277 39.07 45.82 35.11
C LYS A 277 40.42 46.47 35.45
N LYS A 278 41.40 46.42 34.54
CA LYS A 278 42.71 47.05 34.71
C LYS A 278 42.61 48.59 34.83
N THR A 279 41.76 49.27 34.07
CA THR A 279 41.57 50.73 34.21
C THR A 279 40.90 51.07 35.55
N ARG A 280 39.79 50.41 35.89
CA ARG A 280 39.10 50.59 37.19
C ARG A 280 40.00 50.31 38.39
N GLU A 281 40.93 49.35 38.30
CA GLU A 281 41.93 49.15 39.35
C GLU A 281 42.96 50.28 39.44
N LYS A 282 43.43 50.81 38.30
CA LYS A 282 44.32 51.98 38.28
C LYS A 282 43.63 53.21 38.87
N GLU A 283 42.39 53.49 38.47
CA GLU A 283 41.54 54.55 39.01
C GLU A 283 41.35 54.40 40.53
N LYS A 284 40.96 53.21 41.01
CA LYS A 284 40.83 52.92 42.45
C LYS A 284 42.15 53.10 43.20
N LYS A 285 43.30 52.72 42.61
CA LYS A 285 44.63 52.93 43.20
C LYS A 285 44.98 54.43 43.26
N LEU A 286 44.64 55.22 42.25
CA LEU A 286 44.84 56.67 42.24
C LEU A 286 43.92 57.38 43.24
N LEU A 287 42.62 57.06 43.26
CA LEU A 287 41.66 57.63 44.22
C LEU A 287 42.05 57.31 45.67
N ARG A 288 42.59 56.12 45.95
CA ARG A 288 43.17 55.78 47.26
C ARG A 288 44.35 56.70 47.62
N LYS A 289 45.24 57.01 46.68
CA LYS A 289 46.37 57.94 46.91
C LYS A 289 45.88 59.34 47.25
N GLU A 290 44.92 59.89 46.49
CA GLU A 290 44.38 61.23 46.75
C GLU A 290 43.60 61.30 48.07
N ARG A 291 42.83 60.24 48.42
CA ARG A 291 42.19 60.12 49.75
C ARG A 291 43.21 60.10 50.88
N THR A 292 44.36 59.47 50.70
CA THR A 292 45.45 59.52 51.70
C THR A 292 46.07 60.93 51.76
N ARG A 293 46.38 61.55 50.62
CA ARG A 293 46.89 62.94 50.55
C ARG A 293 45.97 63.92 51.27
N PHE A 294 44.67 63.88 50.98
CA PHE A 294 43.66 64.74 51.60
C PHE A 294 43.63 64.61 53.13
N ARG A 295 43.67 63.38 53.67
CA ARG A 295 43.77 63.14 55.11
C ARG A 295 45.04 63.73 55.72
N THR A 296 46.19 63.55 55.07
CA THR A 296 47.47 64.13 55.52
C THR A 296 47.41 65.65 55.57
N LEU A 297 46.86 66.29 54.54
CA LEU A 297 46.71 67.75 54.46
C LEU A 297 45.72 68.31 55.49
N SER A 298 44.70 67.53 55.84
CA SER A 298 43.67 67.90 56.83
C SER A 298 44.12 67.66 58.28
N GLY A 299 45.11 66.79 58.51
CA GLY A 299 45.63 66.44 59.83
C GLY A 299 45.99 67.64 60.73
N PRO A 300 46.73 68.66 60.24
CA PRO A 300 47.04 69.87 61.02
C PRO A 300 45.79 70.62 61.48
N VAL A 301 44.77 70.74 60.62
CA VAL A 301 43.50 71.43 60.94
C VAL A 301 42.75 70.70 62.06
N LEU A 302 42.67 69.37 61.98
CA LEU A 302 42.06 68.53 63.01
C LEU A 302 42.82 68.63 64.34
N SER A 303 44.16 68.62 64.31
CA SER A 303 44.99 68.72 65.52
C SER A 303 44.91 70.07 66.25
N GLN A 304 44.49 71.12 65.54
CA GLN A 304 44.34 72.48 66.07
C GLN A 304 42.87 72.84 66.40
N HIS A 305 41.92 71.90 66.26
CA HIS A 305 40.48 72.10 66.47
C HIS A 305 39.91 73.35 65.77
N LEU A 306 40.41 73.68 64.57
CA LEU A 306 40.00 74.89 63.86
C LEU A 306 38.61 74.72 63.22
N LEU A 307 37.69 75.64 63.57
CA LEU A 307 36.34 75.77 63.01
C LEU A 307 35.44 74.52 63.16
N ASP A 308 35.60 73.75 64.25
CA ASP A 308 34.79 72.56 64.56
C ASP A 308 34.78 71.46 63.50
N VAL A 309 35.77 71.44 62.60
CA VAL A 309 35.90 70.39 61.57
C VAL A 309 36.26 69.08 62.26
N THR A 310 35.41 68.06 62.13
CA THR A 310 35.61 66.76 62.78
C THR A 310 36.36 65.77 61.87
N LYS A 311 36.83 64.66 62.46
CA LYS A 311 37.42 63.55 61.70
C LYS A 311 36.41 62.90 60.75
N ASP A 312 35.14 62.84 61.16
CA ASP A 312 34.07 62.21 60.38
C ASP A 312 33.70 63.07 59.15
N ASP A 313 33.81 64.40 59.26
CA ASP A 313 33.68 65.32 58.13
C ASP A 313 34.74 65.07 57.05
N VAL A 314 36.01 64.88 57.45
CA VAL A 314 37.12 64.60 56.53
C VAL A 314 36.94 63.22 55.85
N GLU A 315 36.42 62.22 56.55
CA GLU A 315 36.07 60.92 55.95
C GLU A 315 34.82 61.01 55.04
N SER A 316 33.83 61.84 55.39
CA SER A 316 32.66 62.13 54.56
C SER A 316 33.08 62.72 53.20
N LEU A 317 33.96 63.74 53.20
CA LEU A 317 34.54 64.30 51.98
C LEU A 317 35.40 63.29 51.22
N CYS A 318 36.19 62.46 51.91
CA CYS A 318 36.93 61.37 51.26
C CYS A 318 35.99 60.44 50.50
N LEU A 319 34.85 60.08 51.09
CA LEU A 319 33.91 59.11 50.52
C LEU A 319 33.05 59.69 49.40
N SER A 320 32.61 60.95 49.51
CA SER A 320 31.70 61.59 48.55
C SER A 320 32.38 62.19 47.32
N LEU A 321 33.61 62.69 47.44
CA LEU A 321 34.28 63.36 46.33
C LEU A 321 34.93 62.38 45.34
N GLU A 322 34.77 62.67 44.05
CA GLU A 322 35.47 61.97 42.97
C GLU A 322 36.95 62.40 42.87
N ILE A 323 37.76 61.65 42.11
CA ILE A 323 39.23 61.83 42.12
C ILE A 323 39.66 63.24 41.68
N GLU A 324 39.01 63.84 40.69
CA GLU A 324 39.35 65.18 40.20
C GLU A 324 38.92 66.26 41.20
N GLN A 325 37.74 66.13 41.78
CA GLN A 325 37.24 67.02 42.84
C GLN A 325 38.16 66.98 44.06
N LEU A 326 38.59 65.79 44.47
CA LEU A 326 39.46 65.57 45.61
C LEU A 326 40.89 66.08 45.35
N ARG A 327 41.41 65.96 44.12
CA ARG A 327 42.67 66.61 43.69
C ARG A 327 42.61 68.12 43.77
N ASN A 328 41.61 68.71 43.13
CA ASN A 328 41.38 70.15 43.12
C ASN A 328 41.23 70.69 44.55
N LEU A 329 40.60 69.93 45.45
CA LEU A 329 40.49 70.29 46.87
C LEU A 329 41.84 70.15 47.61
N CYS A 330 42.62 69.10 47.37
CA CYS A 330 43.97 68.97 47.92
C CYS A 330 44.88 70.13 47.51
N GLU A 331 44.88 70.50 46.23
CA GLU A 331 45.70 71.60 45.69
C GLU A 331 45.29 72.97 46.30
N LYS A 332 43.98 73.22 46.44
CA LYS A 332 43.48 74.42 47.12
C LYS A 332 43.85 74.48 48.60
N ILE A 333 43.91 73.32 49.29
CA ILE A 333 44.30 73.24 50.70
C ILE A 333 45.83 73.34 50.86
N GLU A 334 46.62 72.84 49.91
CA GLU A 334 48.08 73.00 49.89
C GLU A 334 48.49 74.47 49.70
N ALA A 335 47.78 75.22 48.86
CA ALA A 335 48.07 76.63 48.56
C ALA A 335 47.69 77.64 49.67
N LYS A 336 47.16 77.17 50.81
CA LYS A 336 46.66 78.01 51.92
C LYS A 336 47.29 77.59 53.25
N GLU A 337 47.21 78.43 54.28
CA GLU A 337 47.75 78.12 55.62
C GLU A 337 46.77 78.42 56.76
N GLY A 338 46.95 77.72 57.89
CA GLY A 338 46.20 77.91 59.13
C GLY A 338 44.68 77.94 58.96
N LEU A 339 44.04 79.01 59.44
CA LEU A 339 42.59 79.20 59.46
C LEU A 339 41.94 79.16 58.06
N GLU A 340 42.68 79.48 56.98
CA GLU A 340 42.15 79.42 55.62
C GLU A 340 41.96 77.98 55.13
N LYS A 341 42.80 77.02 55.55
CA LYS A 341 42.58 75.58 55.28
C LYS A 341 41.28 75.10 55.92
N ALA A 342 41.01 75.52 57.16
CA ALA A 342 39.81 75.15 57.89
C ALA A 342 38.53 75.72 57.24
N LYS A 343 38.59 76.95 56.72
CA LYS A 343 37.48 77.55 55.95
C LYS A 343 37.17 76.76 54.67
N LEU A 344 38.20 76.42 53.88
CA LEU A 344 38.03 75.63 52.64
C LEU A 344 37.46 74.23 52.89
N LEU A 345 37.85 73.58 54.00
CA LEU A 345 37.25 72.30 54.42
C LEU A 345 35.77 72.46 54.79
N LYS A 346 35.41 73.52 55.53
CA LYS A 346 34.02 73.81 55.94
C LYS A 346 33.14 74.22 54.76
N GLU A 347 33.70 74.92 53.77
CA GLU A 347 33.06 75.25 52.49
C GLU A 347 32.80 73.99 51.66
N ALA A 348 33.77 73.08 51.53
CA ALA A 348 33.61 71.80 50.83
C ALA A 348 32.54 70.88 51.45
N LEU A 349 32.35 70.95 52.78
CA LEU A 349 31.25 70.29 53.49
C LEU A 349 29.90 70.94 53.17
N GLY A 350 29.84 72.28 53.15
CA GLY A 350 28.63 73.04 52.77
C GLY A 350 28.16 72.77 51.34
N CYS A 351 29.09 72.63 50.39
CA CYS A 351 28.77 72.25 49.01
C CYS A 351 28.23 70.81 48.92
N ASN A 352 28.70 69.88 49.75
CA ASN A 352 28.19 68.49 49.79
C ASN A 352 26.77 68.36 50.36
N HIS A 353 26.31 69.31 51.18
CA HIS A 353 24.96 69.27 51.74
C HIS A 353 23.88 69.62 50.70
N ASN A 354 24.21 70.47 49.71
CA ASN A 354 23.30 70.91 48.65
C ASN A 354 23.04 69.87 47.53
N LEU A 355 23.59 68.65 47.63
CA LEU A 355 23.41 67.57 46.64
C LEU A 355 22.56 66.39 47.16
N LYS A 356 21.88 66.54 48.31
CA LYS A 356 21.05 65.48 48.92
C LYS A 356 19.55 65.78 49.01
N GLU A 357 19.11 66.95 48.57
CA GLU A 357 17.70 67.30 48.41
C GLU A 357 17.40 67.66 46.94
N ASP A 358 17.37 66.65 46.06
CA ASP A 358 16.36 66.53 44.98
C ASP A 358 16.62 65.31 44.08
N GLN A 359 15.93 64.20 44.39
CA GLN A 359 15.41 63.22 43.42
C GLN A 359 14.57 62.13 44.12
N LYS A 360 13.32 62.47 44.40
CA LYS A 360 12.22 61.50 44.47
C LYS A 360 11.34 61.72 43.25
N GLN A 361 10.73 60.61 42.77
CA GLN A 361 10.03 60.52 41.48
C GLN A 361 11.04 60.47 40.31
N ASP A 362 10.87 59.64 39.28
CA ASP A 362 9.59 59.09 38.81
C ASP A 362 9.59 57.57 38.60
N LYS A 363 8.47 56.93 38.99
CA LYS A 363 8.11 55.56 38.58
C LYS A 363 6.90 55.70 37.69
N THR A 364 7.06 55.48 36.39
CA THR A 364 5.92 55.41 35.46
C THR A 364 5.46 53.96 35.26
N PRO A 365 4.36 53.51 35.89
CA PRO A 365 3.60 52.36 35.41
C PRO A 365 2.68 52.79 34.25
N LYS A 366 2.50 51.93 33.25
CA LYS A 366 1.34 52.01 32.35
C LYS A 366 0.72 50.63 32.18
N GLU A 367 -0.51 50.50 32.67
CA GLU A 367 -1.38 49.35 32.48
C GLU A 367 -2.06 49.36 31.10
N ASN A 368 -2.77 48.27 30.80
CA ASN A 368 -3.64 48.10 29.65
C ASN A 368 -4.92 48.96 29.75
N GLY A 369 -5.53 49.30 28.61
CA GLY A 369 -6.92 49.80 28.59
C GLY A 369 -7.42 50.24 27.20
N SER A 370 -8.54 49.65 26.77
CA SER A 370 -9.39 49.94 25.58
C SER A 370 -9.65 51.44 25.26
N VAL A 371 -10.09 51.87 24.07
CA VAL A 371 -11.35 51.52 23.33
C VAL A 371 -11.22 51.75 21.80
N ALA A 372 -12.08 51.11 21.00
CA ALA A 372 -12.20 51.23 19.53
C ALA A 372 -12.72 52.62 19.04
N VAL A 373 -12.72 53.00 17.75
CA VAL A 373 -13.68 52.56 16.70
C VAL A 373 -13.30 53.13 15.30
N ASN A 374 -13.66 52.40 14.23
CA ASN A 374 -13.74 52.78 12.79
C ASN A 374 -12.47 53.09 11.94
N GLY A 375 -12.03 52.11 11.15
CA GLY A 375 -12.68 51.83 9.85
C GLY A 375 -12.00 52.29 8.55
N SER A 376 -11.32 51.37 7.84
CA SER A 376 -11.36 51.28 6.36
C SER A 376 -10.97 49.87 5.88
N VAL A 377 -11.36 49.50 4.65
CA VAL A 377 -11.43 48.12 4.13
C VAL A 377 -10.40 47.87 3.03
N ILE A 378 -9.56 46.82 3.15
CA ILE A 378 -8.98 46.10 1.99
C ILE A 378 -8.91 44.57 2.24
N LEU A 379 -9.72 43.84 1.46
CA LEU A 379 -9.58 42.50 0.87
C LEU A 379 -8.61 41.43 1.45
N SER A 380 -9.23 40.43 2.09
CA SER A 380 -9.12 38.98 1.85
C SER A 380 -7.75 38.34 1.50
N GLY A 381 -7.23 37.52 2.43
CA GLY A 381 -6.10 36.62 2.16
C GLY A 381 -5.66 35.75 3.35
N SER A 382 -6.57 35.38 4.26
CA SER A 382 -6.23 34.71 5.52
C SER A 382 -6.56 33.22 5.53
N GLU A 383 -5.52 32.40 5.35
CA GLU A 383 -5.54 31.00 5.80
C GLU A 383 -5.90 30.97 7.29
N LYS A 384 -7.04 30.35 7.63
CA LYS A 384 -7.43 30.18 9.03
C LYS A 384 -6.42 29.25 9.70
N LYS A 385 -5.60 29.79 10.62
CA LYS A 385 -4.77 28.98 11.53
C LYS A 385 -5.71 28.07 12.33
N GLU A 386 -5.77 26.80 11.95
CA GLU A 386 -6.61 25.79 12.60
C GLU A 386 -6.26 25.71 14.09
N LYS A 387 -7.25 25.89 14.97
CA LYS A 387 -7.04 25.67 16.42
C LYS A 387 -6.56 24.23 16.62
N PRO A 388 -5.42 23.99 17.31
CA PRO A 388 -4.98 22.65 17.64
C PRO A 388 -6.09 21.87 18.35
N TRP A 389 -6.17 20.57 18.12
CA TRP A 389 -7.18 19.71 18.75
C TRP A 389 -6.83 19.45 20.20
N GLY A 390 -7.70 19.84 21.13
CA GLY A 390 -7.53 19.55 22.56
C GLY A 390 -7.71 18.06 22.86
N ARG A 391 -7.04 17.54 23.91
CA ARG A 391 -7.18 16.12 24.30
C ARG A 391 -8.63 15.72 24.56
N GLU A 392 -9.39 16.60 25.21
CA GLU A 392 -10.82 16.42 25.51
C GLU A 392 -11.70 16.47 24.25
N GLU A 393 -11.42 17.37 23.29
CA GLU A 393 -12.10 17.38 21.99
C GLU A 393 -11.88 16.10 21.19
N ILE A 394 -10.66 15.54 21.22
CA ILE A 394 -10.34 14.27 20.54
C ILE A 394 -11.10 13.10 21.20
N GLU A 395 -11.27 13.12 22.52
CA GLU A 395 -12.09 12.15 23.25
C GLU A 395 -13.58 12.26 22.87
N MET A 396 -14.10 13.49 22.82
CA MET A 396 -15.48 13.77 22.40
C MET A 396 -15.72 13.37 20.94
N LEU A 397 -14.77 13.64 20.04
CA LEU A 397 -14.81 13.19 18.65
C LEU A 397 -14.83 11.66 18.55
N ARG A 398 -14.01 10.95 19.35
CA ARG A 398 -14.02 9.47 19.39
C ARG A 398 -15.37 8.93 19.84
N LYS A 399 -15.93 9.50 20.91
CA LYS A 399 -17.26 9.14 21.44
C LYS A 399 -18.36 9.44 20.42
N GLY A 400 -18.32 10.59 19.74
CA GLY A 400 -19.27 10.95 18.69
C GLY A 400 -19.22 9.99 17.49
N VAL A 401 -18.02 9.69 16.98
CA VAL A 401 -17.82 8.75 15.87
C VAL A 401 -18.30 7.33 16.20
N GLN A 402 -18.18 6.91 17.47
CA GLN A 402 -18.68 5.62 17.96
C GLN A 402 -20.21 5.62 18.19
N LYS A 403 -20.77 6.72 18.73
CA LYS A 403 -22.20 6.89 19.02
C LYS A 403 -23.06 7.03 17.76
N TYR A 404 -22.51 7.64 16.71
CA TYR A 404 -23.19 7.85 15.43
C TYR A 404 -22.46 7.05 14.33
N PRO A 405 -22.85 5.79 14.05
CA PRO A 405 -22.18 4.92 13.09
C PRO A 405 -22.44 5.31 11.62
N LYS A 406 -21.85 4.56 10.69
CA LYS A 406 -22.08 4.76 9.24
C LYS A 406 -23.53 4.41 8.90
N GLY A 407 -24.28 5.37 8.38
CA GLY A 407 -25.72 5.25 8.09
C GLY A 407 -26.58 6.28 8.81
N THR A 408 -26.08 6.95 9.85
CA THR A 408 -26.76 8.11 10.47
C THR A 408 -26.91 9.25 9.46
N SER A 409 -28.13 9.74 9.23
CA SER A 409 -28.37 10.93 8.41
C SER A 409 -27.68 12.15 9.03
N ARG A 410 -27.08 13.02 8.20
CA ARG A 410 -26.32 14.20 8.67
C ARG A 410 -25.26 13.90 9.73
N ARG A 411 -24.66 12.70 9.67
CA ARG A 411 -23.69 12.17 10.65
C ARG A 411 -22.67 13.19 11.16
N TRP A 412 -22.06 13.96 10.28
CA TRP A 412 -20.99 14.88 10.64
C TRP A 412 -21.48 16.18 11.28
N ASP A 413 -22.68 16.65 10.91
CA ASP A 413 -23.36 17.75 11.61
C ASP A 413 -23.66 17.33 13.06
N VAL A 414 -24.27 16.15 13.25
CA VAL A 414 -24.64 15.60 14.57
C VAL A 414 -23.39 15.34 15.43
N ILE A 415 -22.27 14.93 14.84
CA ILE A 415 -20.99 14.78 15.55
C ILE A 415 -20.39 16.15 15.92
N SER A 416 -20.48 17.16 15.05
CA SER A 416 -20.03 18.53 15.38
C SER A 416 -20.82 19.11 16.55
N GLU A 417 -22.16 19.00 16.50
CA GLU A 417 -23.07 19.43 17.55
C GLU A 417 -22.82 18.67 18.88
N TYR A 418 -22.59 17.36 18.82
CA TYR A 418 -22.24 16.54 19.99
C TYR A 418 -20.89 16.90 20.64
N ILE A 419 -19.92 17.42 19.87
CA ILE A 419 -18.65 17.91 20.40
C ILE A 419 -18.82 19.30 21.01
N GLY A 420 -19.74 20.12 20.49
CA GLY A 420 -20.15 21.40 21.09
C GLY A 420 -19.12 22.54 20.98
N THR A 421 -17.96 22.33 20.34
CA THR A 421 -16.89 23.35 20.26
C THR A 421 -16.94 24.25 19.01
N GLY A 422 -18.00 24.14 18.20
CA GLY A 422 -18.21 24.99 17.02
C GLY A 422 -17.27 24.72 15.83
N ARG A 423 -16.65 23.53 15.77
CA ARG A 423 -15.81 23.12 14.63
C ARG A 423 -16.65 22.73 13.41
N SER A 424 -16.20 23.11 12.22
CA SER A 424 -16.92 22.85 10.97
C SER A 424 -16.98 21.36 10.61
N VAL A 425 -17.92 20.98 9.75
CA VAL A 425 -18.05 19.60 9.24
C VAL A 425 -16.74 19.14 8.57
N GLU A 426 -16.08 20.03 7.83
CA GLU A 426 -14.77 19.84 7.24
C GLU A 426 -13.68 19.56 8.28
N ASP A 427 -13.66 20.31 9.40
CA ASP A 427 -12.72 20.06 10.51
C ASP A 427 -12.94 18.68 11.15
N ILE A 428 -14.20 18.30 11.38
CA ILE A 428 -14.58 16.99 11.94
C ILE A 428 -14.13 15.85 10.99
N LEU A 429 -14.38 16.00 9.68
CA LEU A 429 -13.96 15.05 8.65
C LEU A 429 -12.44 14.92 8.58
N LYS A 430 -11.72 16.06 8.55
CA LYS A 430 -10.26 16.13 8.51
C LYS A 430 -9.66 15.47 9.75
N ALA A 431 -10.10 15.85 10.94
CA ALA A 431 -9.61 15.30 12.20
C ALA A 431 -9.97 13.82 12.40
N THR A 432 -11.14 13.37 11.93
CA THR A 432 -11.44 11.93 11.95
C THR A 432 -10.44 11.18 11.07
N LYS A 433 -10.06 11.73 9.91
CA LYS A 433 -9.08 11.13 8.99
C LYS A 433 -7.63 11.22 9.49
N THR A 434 -7.23 12.29 10.19
CA THR A 434 -5.84 12.54 10.62
C THR A 434 -5.54 12.17 12.07
N VAL A 435 -6.51 12.27 12.99
CA VAL A 435 -6.31 12.06 14.44
C VAL A 435 -6.87 10.71 14.90
N LEU A 436 -7.97 10.24 14.30
CA LEU A 436 -8.61 8.96 14.67
C LEU A 436 -8.28 7.79 13.73
N LEU A 437 -8.07 8.04 12.43
CA LEU A 437 -7.69 7.02 11.45
C LEU A 437 -6.17 6.89 11.23
N GLN A 438 -5.34 7.69 11.91
CA GLN A 438 -3.94 7.31 12.09
C GLN A 438 -3.90 6.01 12.90
N LYS A 439 -3.50 4.91 12.23
CA LYS A 439 -3.21 3.65 12.92
C LYS A 439 -2.15 3.94 13.98
N PRO A 440 -2.32 3.50 15.25
CA PRO A 440 -1.24 3.60 16.22
C PRO A 440 -0.02 2.87 15.67
N ASP A 441 1.15 3.44 15.93
CA ASP A 441 2.39 2.96 15.34
C ASP A 441 2.61 1.48 15.69
N ASN A 442 2.63 0.63 14.67
CA ASN A 442 2.30 -0.80 14.81
C ASN A 442 3.34 -1.57 15.65
N ALA A 443 4.49 -0.95 15.90
CA ALA A 443 5.54 -1.43 16.79
C ALA A 443 5.11 -1.45 18.27
N LYS A 444 4.35 -0.46 18.75
CA LYS A 444 4.02 -0.31 20.19
C LYS A 444 2.68 -0.93 20.60
N ALA A 445 1.88 -1.38 19.63
CA ALA A 445 0.60 -2.02 19.88
C ALA A 445 0.74 -3.43 20.50
N PHE A 446 1.88 -4.09 20.29
CA PHE A 446 2.14 -5.44 20.79
C PHE A 446 2.57 -5.45 22.27
N ASP A 447 3.43 -4.51 22.68
CA ASP A 447 3.91 -4.42 24.07
C ASP A 447 2.77 -4.15 25.05
N SER A 448 1.87 -3.22 24.71
CA SER A 448 0.67 -2.93 25.54
C SER A 448 -0.35 -4.07 25.55
N PHE A 449 -0.27 -5.03 24.61
CA PHE A 449 -1.07 -6.26 24.63
C PHE A 449 -0.43 -7.33 25.54
N LEU A 450 0.91 -7.37 25.63
CA LEU A 450 1.62 -8.25 26.55
C LEU A 450 1.48 -7.80 28.02
N GLU A 451 1.65 -6.51 28.32
CA GLU A 451 1.44 -5.95 29.67
C GLU A 451 0.05 -6.24 30.26
N LYS A 452 -0.98 -6.31 29.40
CA LYS A 452 -2.38 -6.47 29.82
C LYS A 452 -2.80 -7.93 30.06
N ARG A 453 -1.91 -8.91 29.92
CA ARG A 453 -2.17 -10.30 30.31
C ARG A 453 -1.55 -10.61 31.67
N LYS A 454 -2.39 -10.80 32.68
CA LYS A 454 -2.00 -11.50 33.91
C LYS A 454 -1.40 -12.87 33.53
N PRO A 455 -0.31 -13.33 34.18
CA PRO A 455 0.22 -14.66 33.93
C PRO A 455 -0.82 -15.72 34.32
N ALA A 456 -1.13 -16.63 33.40
CA ALA A 456 -2.04 -17.74 33.66
C ALA A 456 -1.33 -18.81 34.53
N GLN A 457 -2.08 -19.40 35.46
CA GLN A 457 -1.58 -20.40 36.40
C GLN A 457 -1.10 -21.67 35.67
N SER A 458 0.00 -22.27 36.15
CA SER A 458 0.51 -23.53 35.60
C SER A 458 -0.39 -24.70 35.98
N ILE A 459 -1.11 -25.25 35.01
CA ILE A 459 -1.82 -26.51 35.17
C ILE A 459 -0.86 -27.64 34.78
N ALA A 460 -0.41 -28.40 35.78
CA ALA A 460 0.34 -29.63 35.54
C ALA A 460 -0.59 -30.68 34.91
N ALA A 461 -0.21 -31.21 33.76
CA ALA A 461 -0.92 -32.33 33.13
C ALA A 461 -0.48 -33.66 33.79
N PRO A 462 -1.40 -34.54 34.21
CA PRO A 462 -1.05 -35.86 34.73
C PRO A 462 -0.49 -36.75 33.62
N LEU A 463 0.52 -37.54 33.99
CA LEU A 463 1.37 -38.32 33.09
C LEU A 463 0.81 -39.73 32.81
N THR A 464 1.13 -40.22 31.60
CA THR A 464 1.26 -41.63 31.14
C THR A 464 0.70 -42.78 31.98
N THR A 465 -0.03 -43.68 31.30
CA THR A 465 -0.03 -45.12 31.59
C THR A 465 0.45 -45.96 30.40
N ARG A 466 1.74 -46.32 30.40
CA ARG A 466 2.21 -47.63 29.89
C ARG A 466 2.84 -48.38 31.05
N LYS A 467 2.48 -49.65 31.19
CA LYS A 467 2.76 -50.51 32.34
C LYS A 467 4.03 -51.34 32.09
N GLU A 468 4.97 -51.27 33.02
CA GLU A 468 5.90 -52.37 33.32
C GLU A 468 5.63 -52.85 34.76
N THR A 469 6.23 -53.98 35.14
CA THR A 469 5.68 -54.91 36.14
C THR A 469 6.57 -55.14 37.37
N GLU A 470 5.93 -55.67 38.42
CA GLU A 470 6.51 -56.25 39.66
C GLU A 470 7.01 -55.27 40.74
N GLY A 471 6.60 -55.50 42.00
CA GLY A 471 7.02 -54.65 43.12
C GLY A 471 6.13 -54.50 44.38
N VAL A 472 5.34 -55.52 44.77
CA VAL A 472 4.99 -55.89 46.17
C VAL A 472 4.37 -54.87 47.18
N SER A 473 3.36 -55.35 47.93
CA SER A 473 2.81 -54.85 49.23
C SER A 473 1.74 -53.74 49.30
N THR A 474 0.48 -54.19 49.34
CA THR A 474 -0.58 -53.90 50.35
C THR A 474 -0.47 -52.61 51.20
N SER A 475 -1.52 -51.79 51.31
CA SER A 475 -2.75 -52.22 52.01
C SER A 475 -4.03 -51.38 51.74
N ASN A 476 -5.16 -52.08 51.78
CA ASN A 476 -6.53 -51.71 52.21
C ASN A 476 -7.25 -50.44 51.71
N GLY A 477 -8.48 -50.63 51.20
CA GLY A 477 -9.55 -49.63 51.45
C GLY A 477 -10.76 -49.54 50.50
N LEU A 478 -11.52 -50.63 50.28
CA LEU A 478 -13.00 -50.68 50.10
C LEU A 478 -13.66 -49.63 49.18
N ASP A 479 -14.11 -50.02 47.98
CA ASP A 479 -15.48 -50.51 47.64
C ASP A 479 -16.41 -49.37 47.17
N GLY A 480 -17.19 -49.53 46.09
CA GLY A 480 -17.23 -50.65 45.14
C GLY A 480 -18.30 -50.45 44.05
N ASN A 481 -18.40 -51.46 43.17
CA ASN A 481 -19.52 -51.79 42.27
C ASN A 481 -19.99 -50.78 41.19
N ASP A 482 -20.57 -51.22 40.07
CA ASP A 482 -20.34 -52.42 39.24
C ASP A 482 -21.11 -52.21 37.91
N ALA A 483 -20.50 -52.44 36.74
CA ALA A 483 -21.21 -52.41 35.45
C ALA A 483 -20.46 -53.14 34.33
N LYS A 484 -20.79 -54.42 34.19
CA LYS A 484 -20.60 -55.36 33.06
C LYS A 484 -20.73 -54.76 31.63
N THR A 485 -20.33 -55.41 30.51
CA THR A 485 -19.39 -56.51 30.13
C THR A 485 -19.62 -56.80 28.62
N ALA A 486 -18.62 -57.40 27.93
CA ALA A 486 -18.72 -58.12 26.63
C ALA A 486 -18.98 -57.29 25.35
N ASN A 487 -18.60 -57.71 24.13
CA ASN A 487 -17.65 -58.74 23.63
C ASN A 487 -17.24 -58.26 22.20
N ALA A 488 -15.96 -58.15 21.81
CA ALA A 488 -15.01 -59.21 21.40
C ALA A 488 -15.08 -59.63 19.91
N LYS A 489 -13.91 -60.06 19.38
CA LYS A 489 -13.64 -60.77 18.10
C LYS A 489 -13.78 -59.94 16.79
N GLU A 490 -13.13 -60.20 15.65
CA GLU A 490 -11.92 -60.98 15.21
C GLU A 490 -11.67 -60.61 13.71
N SER A 491 -10.57 -60.93 12.98
CA SER A 491 -9.24 -61.54 13.23
C SER A 491 -8.29 -61.23 12.04
N SER A 492 -7.02 -61.68 12.13
CA SER A 492 -6.22 -62.23 11.00
C SER A 492 -5.63 -61.29 9.91
N SER A 493 -4.55 -61.64 9.19
CA SER A 493 -3.15 -61.97 9.56
C SER A 493 -2.29 -62.19 8.29
N GLN A 494 -0.97 -62.30 8.44
CA GLN A 494 0.06 -62.67 7.41
C GLN A 494 0.33 -61.62 6.29
N GLY A 495 1.57 -61.36 5.83
CA GLY A 495 2.91 -61.72 6.32
C GLY A 495 3.88 -62.20 5.22
N SER A 496 5.04 -61.55 5.03
CA SER A 496 6.32 -62.15 4.51
C SER A 496 7.44 -61.10 4.31
N ASN A 497 8.67 -61.57 4.04
CA ASN A 497 9.96 -60.94 4.41
C ASN A 497 10.70 -60.17 3.27
N PRO A 498 11.79 -59.44 3.57
CA PRO A 498 12.48 -58.51 2.64
C PRO A 498 13.66 -59.14 1.87
N LYS A 499 14.26 -58.36 0.96
CA LYS A 499 15.61 -58.59 0.41
C LYS A 499 16.47 -57.32 0.46
N LYS A 500 17.75 -57.51 0.76
CA LYS A 500 18.85 -56.53 0.78
C LYS A 500 19.89 -56.96 -0.26
N LEU A 501 20.59 -56.00 -0.85
CA LEU A 501 21.84 -56.22 -1.58
C LEU A 501 22.72 -54.97 -1.43
N ASP A 502 23.95 -55.20 -1.01
CA ASP A 502 25.06 -54.25 -0.95
C ASP A 502 25.70 -54.10 -2.36
N ASP A 503 26.71 -53.30 -2.69
CA ASP A 503 27.65 -52.46 -1.92
C ASP A 503 28.26 -51.39 -2.86
N VAL A 504 29.01 -50.42 -2.32
CA VAL A 504 30.29 -49.84 -2.83
C VAL A 504 30.58 -48.56 -2.03
N ILE A 505 31.73 -48.58 -1.35
CA ILE A 505 32.23 -47.50 -0.48
C ILE A 505 33.22 -46.62 -1.24
N GLY A 506 33.18 -45.31 -1.00
CA GLY A 506 34.22 -44.34 -1.30
C GLY A 506 34.25 -43.29 -0.19
N ASP A 507 35.38 -43.14 0.49
CA ASP A 507 35.47 -42.58 1.84
C ASP A 507 35.92 -41.11 1.90
N ASP A 508 35.77 -40.55 3.11
CA ASP A 508 36.57 -39.49 3.75
C ASP A 508 36.11 -38.01 3.62
N GLY A 509 36.25 -37.26 4.73
CA GLY A 509 36.31 -35.77 4.67
C GLY A 509 35.23 -34.88 5.34
N ALA A 510 34.57 -35.32 6.42
CA ALA A 510 33.97 -34.48 7.49
C ALA A 510 33.14 -33.18 7.19
N SER A 511 31.84 -33.18 7.55
CA SER A 511 31.25 -32.10 8.39
C SER A 511 29.88 -32.49 8.99
N LEU A 512 29.75 -32.47 10.32
CA LEU A 512 28.49 -32.81 11.02
C LEU A 512 27.47 -31.66 10.97
N SER A 513 26.31 -31.84 10.31
CA SER A 513 25.08 -31.05 10.60
C SER A 513 23.76 -31.57 9.94
N SER A 514 23.62 -32.86 9.62
CA SER A 514 22.46 -33.34 8.82
C SER A 514 21.20 -33.76 9.60
N ASP A 515 21.28 -34.11 10.90
CA ASP A 515 20.20 -34.84 11.59
C ASP A 515 18.97 -34.02 12.07
N GLN A 516 18.88 -32.72 11.77
CA GLN A 516 17.76 -31.88 12.25
C GLN A 516 16.60 -31.67 11.27
N ASP A 517 16.70 -32.08 10.00
CA ASP A 517 15.64 -31.86 8.99
C ASP A 517 14.79 -33.10 8.67
N VAL A 518 14.77 -34.10 9.55
CA VAL A 518 13.79 -35.20 9.51
C VAL A 518 12.42 -34.68 9.94
N TRP A 519 11.37 -34.94 9.15
CA TRP A 519 9.99 -34.51 9.44
C TRP A 519 9.12 -35.72 9.77
N SER A 520 8.41 -35.68 10.90
CA SER A 520 7.41 -36.70 11.21
C SER A 520 6.07 -36.42 10.52
N ALA A 521 5.27 -37.47 10.26
CA ALA A 521 3.92 -37.33 9.70
C ALA A 521 3.00 -36.42 10.56
N VAL A 522 3.27 -36.32 11.87
CA VAL A 522 2.56 -35.39 12.78
C VAL A 522 2.97 -33.94 12.50
N GLN A 523 4.26 -33.66 12.35
CA GLN A 523 4.77 -32.33 12.00
C GLN A 523 4.31 -31.87 10.61
N GLU A 524 4.22 -32.77 9.64
CA GLU A 524 3.69 -32.45 8.30
C GLU A 524 2.20 -32.09 8.32
N ARG A 525 1.38 -32.86 9.05
CA ARG A 525 -0.04 -32.52 9.26
C ARG A 525 -0.20 -31.19 9.99
N ALA A 526 0.58 -30.95 11.04
CA ALA A 526 0.61 -29.68 11.76
C ALA A 526 0.98 -28.50 10.85
N LEU A 527 1.97 -28.66 9.97
CA LEU A 527 2.35 -27.65 8.97
C LEU A 527 1.20 -27.35 8.00
N VAL A 528 0.55 -28.36 7.43
CA VAL A 528 -0.59 -28.17 6.52
C VAL A 528 -1.78 -27.51 7.24
N GLN A 529 -2.05 -27.89 8.49
CA GLN A 529 -3.10 -27.27 9.30
C GLN A 529 -2.76 -25.81 9.63
N ALA A 530 -1.56 -25.51 10.11
CA ALA A 530 -1.11 -24.15 10.41
C ALA A 530 -1.14 -23.23 9.18
N LEU A 531 -0.78 -23.75 8.00
CA LEU A 531 -0.85 -23.01 6.74
C LEU A 531 -2.28 -22.71 6.27
N LYS A 532 -3.28 -23.51 6.68
CA LYS A 532 -4.71 -23.22 6.49
C LYS A 532 -5.22 -22.20 7.52
N THR A 533 -4.83 -22.36 8.79
CA THR A 533 -5.21 -21.45 9.90
C THR A 533 -4.62 -20.05 9.74
N PHE A 534 -3.43 -19.93 9.13
CA PHE A 534 -2.76 -18.66 8.86
C PHE A 534 -2.62 -18.42 7.34
N PRO A 535 -3.57 -17.72 6.70
CA PRO A 535 -3.48 -17.26 5.32
C PRO A 535 -2.26 -16.37 5.04
N LYS A 536 -1.96 -16.09 3.77
CA LYS A 536 -0.75 -15.36 3.32
C LYS A 536 -0.69 -13.93 3.87
N GLU A 537 -1.85 -13.38 4.19
CA GLU A 537 -2.16 -12.03 4.65
C GLU A 537 -1.95 -11.88 6.17
N THR A 538 -1.65 -12.97 6.88
CA THR A 538 -1.43 -12.97 8.33
C THR A 538 -0.10 -12.28 8.67
N SER A 539 -0.12 -11.23 9.50
CA SER A 539 1.12 -10.65 10.03
C SER A 539 1.94 -11.70 10.81
N GLN A 540 3.27 -11.70 10.63
CA GLN A 540 4.17 -12.70 11.21
C GLN A 540 3.77 -14.17 10.92
N ARG A 541 3.15 -14.42 9.76
CA ARG A 541 2.64 -15.74 9.34
C ARG A 541 3.58 -16.90 9.67
N TRP A 542 4.86 -16.75 9.34
CA TRP A 542 5.84 -17.83 9.48
C TRP A 542 6.26 -18.11 10.92
N GLU A 543 6.27 -17.10 11.79
CA GLU A 543 6.49 -17.27 13.23
C GLU A 543 5.31 -18.02 13.86
N ARG A 544 4.08 -17.66 13.48
CA ARG A 544 2.85 -18.35 13.92
C ARG A 544 2.76 -19.79 13.41
N VAL A 545 3.19 -20.04 12.17
CA VAL A 545 3.28 -21.40 11.60
C VAL A 545 4.33 -22.24 12.33
N ALA A 546 5.52 -21.69 12.62
CA ALA A 546 6.55 -22.41 13.36
C ALA A 546 6.14 -22.71 14.81
N ALA A 547 5.51 -21.75 15.50
CA ALA A 547 4.99 -21.95 16.86
C ALA A 547 3.92 -23.06 16.96
N ALA A 548 3.25 -23.39 15.85
CA ALA A 548 2.27 -24.47 15.77
C ALA A 548 2.88 -25.86 15.47
N ILE A 549 4.20 -25.97 15.29
CA ILE A 549 4.88 -27.21 14.89
C ILE A 549 5.98 -27.55 15.90
N PRO A 550 5.79 -28.55 16.77
CA PRO A 550 6.77 -28.92 17.79
C PRO A 550 8.15 -29.23 17.20
N GLY A 551 9.18 -28.54 17.70
CA GLY A 551 10.58 -28.78 17.35
C GLY A 551 11.03 -28.31 15.97
N LYS A 552 10.24 -27.46 15.26
CA LYS A 552 10.65 -26.91 13.95
C LYS A 552 10.68 -25.39 13.95
N ASN A 553 11.77 -24.83 13.40
CA ASN A 553 11.96 -23.38 13.31
C ASN A 553 11.35 -22.78 12.02
N VAL A 554 11.29 -21.45 11.96
CA VAL A 554 10.75 -20.67 10.83
C VAL A 554 11.35 -21.06 9.49
N ASN A 555 12.66 -21.33 9.44
CA ASN A 555 13.38 -21.61 8.19
C ASN A 555 13.11 -23.04 7.70
N GLN A 556 13.07 -24.03 8.61
CA GLN A 556 12.65 -25.39 8.30
C GLN A 556 11.20 -25.41 7.78
N CYS A 557 10.28 -24.67 8.40
CA CYS A 557 8.88 -24.59 7.96
C CYS A 557 8.74 -23.98 6.55
N LYS A 558 9.51 -22.93 6.24
CA LYS A 558 9.59 -22.34 4.89
C LYS A 558 10.15 -23.33 3.86
N LYS A 559 11.24 -24.02 4.19
CA LYS A 559 11.90 -25.03 3.33
C LYS A 559 10.94 -26.20 3.02
N LYS A 560 10.29 -26.77 4.05
CA LYS A 560 9.31 -27.84 3.87
C LYS A 560 8.07 -27.41 3.07
N PHE A 561 7.60 -26.17 3.26
CA PHE A 561 6.54 -25.62 2.42
C PHE A 561 6.95 -25.44 0.95
N ALA A 562 8.20 -25.03 0.69
CA ALA A 562 8.72 -24.95 -0.68
C ALA A 562 8.73 -26.33 -1.34
N LEU A 563 9.23 -27.36 -0.65
CA LEU A 563 9.21 -28.76 -1.12
C LEU A 563 7.78 -29.30 -1.33
N LEU A 564 6.83 -28.99 -0.43
CA LEU A 564 5.42 -29.36 -0.62
C LEU A 564 4.79 -28.67 -1.84
N LYS A 565 5.11 -27.39 -2.07
CA LYS A 565 4.65 -26.63 -3.25
C LYS A 565 5.27 -27.18 -4.54
N GLU A 566 6.54 -27.58 -4.50
CA GLU A 566 7.24 -28.21 -5.62
C GLU A 566 6.67 -29.61 -5.92
N ASN A 567 6.51 -30.46 -4.90
CA ASN A 567 5.88 -31.78 -5.06
C ASN A 567 4.44 -31.68 -5.57
N PHE A 568 3.67 -30.67 -5.16
CA PHE A 568 2.34 -30.41 -5.70
C PHE A 568 2.39 -29.94 -7.16
N ARG A 569 3.36 -29.11 -7.54
CA ARG A 569 3.55 -28.67 -8.93
C ARG A 569 4.02 -29.84 -9.81
N ASN A 570 4.95 -30.66 -9.33
CA ASN A 570 5.47 -31.81 -10.06
C ASN A 570 4.39 -32.90 -10.22
N LYS A 571 3.55 -33.16 -9.19
CA LYS A 571 2.36 -34.02 -9.34
C LYS A 571 1.30 -33.45 -10.28
N LYS A 572 1.26 -32.13 -10.49
CA LYS A 572 0.35 -31.49 -11.46
C LYS A 572 0.89 -31.54 -12.90
N ASN A 573 2.18 -31.85 -13.09
CA ASN A 573 2.82 -32.02 -14.40
C ASN A 573 3.00 -33.51 -14.76
N VAL A 574 2.26 -34.42 -14.10
CA VAL A 574 2.35 -35.88 -14.23
C VAL A 574 0.93 -36.50 -14.32
N VAL A 575 -0.10 -35.68 -14.59
CA VAL A 575 -1.53 -36.04 -14.66
C VAL A 575 -2.20 -35.33 -15.82
#